data_AF-A1IW40-F1
#
_entry.id   AF-A1IW40-F1
#
_cell.length_a   1.000
_cell.length_b   1.000
_cell.length_c   1.000
_cell.angle_alpha   90.00
_cell.angle_beta   90.00
_cell.angle_gamma   90.00
#
_symmetry.space_group_name_H-M   'P 1'
#
loop_
_entity.id
_entity.type
_entity.pdbx_description
1 polymer ?
#
loop_
_entity_poly.entity_id
_entity_poly.type
_entity_poly.pdbx_seq_one_letter_code
_entity_poly.pdbx_strand_id
1 'polypeptide(L)'
;PYETKVGPTTLIPQQVPNMYFASLYAAFASLPHSLHTALAGKPVTLFSHQSGLTGTMFSLRLHGGQHPNSLSFIASVMGAAEVAGKLPARHELPPEGFVNIMPLMEHRYGAPDFVSCPDCSLLASGPYYLTLVDFLYRGFYVQPAVPGTVEPGLL
;
A
#
# COMPACT_ATOMS: atom_id res chain seq x y z
N PRO A 1 16.42 22.62 2.42
CA PRO A 1 16.93 21.23 2.22
C PRO A 1 15.86 20.15 2.34
N TYR A 2 15.04 20.17 3.39
CA TYR A 2 13.94 19.23 3.59
C TYR A 2 12.87 19.34 2.50
N GLU A 3 12.32 20.55 2.27
CA GLU A 3 11.22 20.79 1.32
C GLU A 3 11.52 20.29 -0.09
N THR A 4 12.78 20.38 -0.53
CA THR A 4 13.17 20.02 -1.90
C THR A 4 13.67 18.57 -2.05
N LYS A 5 14.10 17.91 -0.96
CA LYS A 5 14.69 16.56 -1.01
C LYS A 5 13.84 15.49 -0.32
N VAL A 6 13.00 15.87 0.64
CA VAL A 6 12.22 14.96 1.48
C VAL A 6 10.73 15.24 1.36
N GLY A 7 10.30 16.51 1.30
CA GLY A 7 8.89 16.87 1.10
C GLY A 7 8.19 16.10 -0.03
N PRO A 8 8.80 15.91 -1.22
CA PRO A 8 8.19 15.16 -2.32
C PRO A 8 7.96 13.67 -2.05
N THR A 9 8.54 13.11 -0.99
CA THR A 9 8.38 11.70 -0.59
C THR A 9 7.29 11.49 0.47
N THR A 10 6.58 12.54 0.90
CA THR A 10 5.66 12.45 2.05
C THR A 10 4.19 12.22 1.69
N LEU A 11 3.80 12.28 0.42
CA LEU A 11 2.39 12.20 -0.01
C LEU A 11 1.68 10.97 0.56
N ILE A 12 2.20 9.77 0.30
CA ILE A 12 1.57 8.53 0.80
C ILE A 12 1.75 8.40 2.32
N PRO A 13 2.95 8.56 2.91
CA PRO A 13 3.14 8.43 4.35
C PRO A 13 2.30 9.38 5.23
N GLN A 14 1.91 10.56 4.72
CA GLN A 14 1.02 11.48 5.44
C GLN A 14 -0.45 11.01 5.44
N GLN A 15 -0.84 10.27 4.42
CA GLN A 15 -2.21 9.78 4.23
C GLN A 15 -2.40 8.35 4.76
N VAL A 16 -1.33 7.56 4.73
CA VAL A 16 -1.26 6.20 5.26
C VAL A 16 0.02 6.17 6.10
N PRO A 17 -0.11 6.31 7.44
CA PRO A 17 1.03 6.37 8.34
C PRO A 17 1.71 5.00 8.43
N ASN A 18 2.56 4.78 9.45
CA ASN A 18 3.42 3.61 9.63
C ASN A 18 2.90 2.29 8.97
N MET A 19 3.52 1.94 7.84
CA MET A 19 3.32 0.68 7.11
C MET A 19 4.47 -0.32 7.37
N TYR A 20 5.21 -0.12 8.47
CA TYR A 20 6.40 -0.90 8.83
C TYR A 20 7.38 -1.00 7.65
N PHE A 21 7.70 -2.21 7.21
CA PHE A 21 8.61 -2.50 6.10
C PHE A 21 8.27 -1.73 4.81
N ALA A 22 6.98 -1.54 4.50
CA ALA A 22 6.56 -0.86 3.29
C ALA A 22 6.68 0.67 3.35
N SER A 23 6.91 1.27 4.53
CA SER A 23 6.93 2.73 4.72
C SER A 23 7.97 3.43 3.85
N LEU A 24 9.19 2.88 3.77
CA LEU A 24 10.26 3.43 2.93
C LEU A 24 9.86 3.42 1.45
N TYR A 25 9.27 2.32 1.00
CA TYR A 25 8.89 2.13 -0.40
C TYR A 25 7.67 2.94 -0.78
N ALA A 26 6.73 3.17 0.13
CA ALA A 26 5.60 4.09 -0.07
C ALA A 26 6.06 5.55 -0.16
N ALA A 27 7.03 5.95 0.67
CA ALA A 27 7.67 7.26 0.56
C ALA A 27 8.38 7.40 -0.81
N PHE A 28 9.11 6.36 -1.22
CA PHE A 28 9.78 6.32 -2.51
C PHE A 28 8.78 6.35 -3.69
N ALA A 29 7.64 5.65 -3.60
CA ALA A 29 6.59 5.66 -4.63
C ALA A 29 5.94 7.04 -4.81
N SER A 30 5.97 7.89 -3.78
CA SER A 30 5.51 9.28 -3.87
C SER A 30 6.43 10.16 -4.72
N LEU A 31 7.70 9.76 -4.90
CA LEU A 31 8.73 10.56 -5.55
C LEU A 31 8.53 10.73 -7.07
N PRO A 32 8.28 9.68 -7.88
CA PRO A 32 7.98 9.84 -9.30
C PRO A 32 6.76 10.73 -9.57
N HIS A 33 5.70 10.58 -8.77
CA HIS A 33 4.51 11.41 -8.90
C HIS A 33 4.86 12.91 -8.79
N SER A 34 5.67 13.27 -7.79
CA SER A 34 6.03 14.66 -7.52
C SER A 34 7.13 15.23 -8.42
N LEU A 35 8.09 14.41 -8.89
CA LEU A 35 9.33 14.89 -9.51
C LEU A 35 9.79 14.15 -10.78
N HIS A 36 8.95 13.38 -11.46
CA HIS A 36 9.36 12.55 -12.62
C HIS A 36 10.20 13.28 -13.69
N THR A 37 9.93 14.56 -13.98
CA THR A 37 10.69 15.36 -14.97
C THR A 37 12.12 15.68 -14.52
N ALA A 38 12.38 15.68 -13.21
CA ALA A 38 13.64 16.10 -12.61
C ALA A 38 14.45 14.95 -11.99
N LEU A 39 13.99 13.70 -12.07
CA LEU A 39 14.62 12.54 -11.41
C LEU A 39 15.67 11.83 -12.26
N ALA A 40 15.59 11.94 -13.59
CA ALA A 40 16.52 11.24 -14.49
C ALA A 40 17.98 11.60 -14.20
N GLY A 41 18.82 10.58 -13.98
CA GLY A 41 20.24 10.69 -13.68
C GLY A 41 20.57 11.06 -12.22
N LYS A 42 19.57 11.41 -11.39
CA LYS A 42 19.80 11.80 -10.00
C LYS A 42 19.92 10.59 -9.09
N PRO A 43 20.87 10.59 -8.14
CA PRO A 43 20.90 9.61 -7.07
C PRO A 43 19.77 9.91 -6.06
N VAL A 44 19.08 8.86 -5.64
CA VAL A 44 18.09 8.87 -4.56
C VAL A 44 18.64 8.00 -3.45
N THR A 45 18.94 8.61 -2.31
CA THR A 45 19.38 7.90 -1.11
C THR A 45 18.17 7.43 -0.33
N LEU A 46 18.14 6.15 0.01
CA LEU A 46 17.12 5.52 0.84
C LEU A 46 17.77 5.05 2.14
N PHE A 47 17.03 5.19 3.24
CA PHE A 47 17.44 4.70 4.54
C PHE A 47 16.35 3.80 5.09
N SER A 48 16.65 2.51 5.19
CA SER A 48 15.78 1.52 5.82
C SER A 48 16.22 1.32 7.27
N HIS A 49 15.25 1.26 8.19
CA HIS A 49 15.48 1.07 9.60
C HIS A 49 14.45 0.09 10.17
N GLN A 50 14.92 -0.82 11.01
CA GLN A 50 14.10 -1.75 11.78
C GLN A 50 14.60 -1.77 13.22
N SER A 51 13.66 -1.64 14.17
CA SER A 51 13.97 -1.72 15.61
C SER A 51 14.68 -3.02 15.97
N GLY A 52 15.53 -2.96 17.01
CA GLY A 52 16.55 -3.97 17.29
C GLY A 52 17.91 -3.31 17.14
N LEU A 53 18.45 -3.29 15.92
CA LEU A 53 19.53 -2.37 15.50
C LEU A 53 19.86 -2.43 13.99
N THR A 54 18.94 -2.89 13.13
CA THR A 54 19.26 -3.07 11.71
C THR A 54 18.90 -1.83 10.91
N GLY A 55 19.91 -1.20 10.31
CA GLY A 55 19.74 -0.06 9.42
C GLY A 55 20.65 -0.15 8.21
N THR A 56 20.10 0.12 7.03
CA THR A 56 20.85 0.12 5.77
C THR A 56 20.54 1.38 4.99
N MET A 57 21.60 2.12 4.65
CA MET A 57 21.52 3.20 3.68
C MET A 57 22.01 2.69 2.32
N PHE A 58 21.23 2.93 1.28
CA PHE A 58 21.59 2.58 -0.09
C PHE A 58 21.14 3.67 -1.06
N SER A 59 21.70 3.67 -2.27
CA SER A 59 21.44 4.70 -3.28
C SER A 59 20.99 4.06 -4.58
N LEU A 60 19.96 4.64 -5.18
CA LEU A 60 19.44 4.26 -6.49
C LEU A 60 19.68 5.39 -7.48
N ARG A 61 20.07 5.07 -8.71
CA ARG A 61 20.11 6.05 -9.80
C ARG A 61 18.95 5.79 -10.74
N LEU A 62 18.07 6.77 -10.87
CA LEU A 62 16.89 6.65 -11.72
C LEU A 62 17.21 7.06 -13.15
N HIS A 63 16.65 6.34 -14.11
CA HIS A 63 16.77 6.63 -15.54
C HIS A 63 15.39 6.87 -16.14
N GLY A 64 15.31 7.71 -17.18
CA GLY A 64 14.03 8.09 -17.79
C GLY A 64 13.22 6.90 -18.33
N GLY A 65 13.90 5.85 -18.77
CA GLY A 65 13.28 4.62 -19.27
C GLY A 65 12.51 4.81 -20.58
N GLN A 66 11.81 3.75 -21.01
CA GLN A 66 10.90 3.73 -22.14
C GLN A 66 9.59 3.08 -21.69
N HIS A 67 8.47 3.41 -22.34
CA HIS A 67 7.17 2.82 -22.00
C HIS A 67 7.22 1.27 -22.08
N PRO A 68 6.63 0.54 -21.10
CA PRO A 68 5.86 1.01 -19.95
C PRO A 68 6.70 1.34 -18.70
N ASN A 69 8.02 1.23 -18.76
CA ASN A 69 8.93 1.42 -17.62
C ASN A 69 9.54 2.84 -17.57
N SER A 70 8.86 3.86 -18.13
CA SER A 70 9.34 5.24 -18.09
C SER A 70 8.91 5.93 -16.79
N LEU A 71 9.70 6.91 -16.33
CA LEU A 71 9.35 7.70 -15.15
C LEU A 71 8.03 8.45 -15.32
N SER A 72 7.73 8.92 -16.52
CA SER A 72 6.47 9.58 -16.85
C SER A 72 5.27 8.63 -16.76
N PHE A 73 5.41 7.39 -17.26
CA PHE A 73 4.34 6.40 -17.17
C PHE A 73 4.14 5.93 -15.73
N ILE A 74 5.22 5.69 -14.99
CA ILE A 74 5.13 5.35 -13.56
C ILE A 74 4.42 6.48 -12.80
N ALA A 75 4.76 7.74 -13.08
CA ALA A 75 4.10 8.89 -12.46
C ALA A 75 2.62 9.01 -12.84
N SER A 76 2.25 8.71 -14.09
CA SER A 76 0.84 8.72 -14.51
C SER A 76 0.04 7.59 -13.86
N VAL A 77 0.61 6.39 -13.74
CA VAL A 77 -0.01 5.27 -13.02
C VAL A 77 -0.18 5.62 -11.54
N MET A 78 0.85 6.16 -10.89
CA MET A 78 0.75 6.61 -9.50
C MET A 78 -0.30 7.71 -9.32
N GLY A 79 -0.35 8.67 -10.24
CA GLY A 79 -1.34 9.76 -10.20
C GLY A 79 -2.78 9.26 -10.37
N ALA A 80 -3.02 8.39 -11.36
CA ALA A 80 -4.35 7.88 -11.66
C ALA A 80 -4.83 6.82 -10.65
N ALA A 81 -4.01 5.81 -10.37
CA ALA A 81 -4.42 4.67 -9.56
C ALA A 81 -4.37 4.97 -8.06
N GLU A 82 -3.34 5.68 -7.59
CA GLU A 82 -3.15 5.92 -6.17
C GLU A 82 -3.77 7.26 -5.75
N VAL A 83 -3.26 8.37 -6.30
CA VAL A 83 -3.60 9.73 -5.83
C VAL A 83 -5.04 10.12 -6.14
N ALA A 84 -5.49 9.92 -7.38
CA ALA A 84 -6.86 10.20 -7.79
C ALA A 84 -7.82 9.02 -7.57
N GLY A 85 -7.30 7.81 -7.39
CA GLY A 85 -8.07 6.58 -7.29
C GLY A 85 -8.27 6.12 -5.85
N LYS A 86 -7.28 5.41 -5.30
CA LYS A 86 -7.42 4.72 -4.02
C LYS A 86 -7.51 5.63 -2.80
N LEU A 87 -6.70 6.71 -2.73
CA LEU A 87 -6.69 7.56 -1.52
C LEU A 87 -8.05 8.24 -1.28
N PRO A 88 -8.74 8.81 -2.30
CA PRO A 88 -10.06 9.40 -2.13
C PRO A 88 -11.18 8.37 -1.97
N ALA A 89 -11.01 7.14 -2.49
CA ALA A 89 -12.01 6.07 -2.38
C ALA A 89 -12.05 5.38 -1.01
N ARG A 90 -11.23 5.83 -0.03
CA ARG A 90 -11.24 5.28 1.32
C ARG A 90 -12.51 5.67 2.06
N HIS A 91 -12.89 4.82 3.00
CA HIS A 91 -13.98 5.08 3.94
C HIS A 91 -13.41 5.62 5.25
N GLU A 92 -13.79 6.84 5.60
CA GLU A 92 -13.48 7.43 6.89
C GLU A 92 -14.34 6.80 7.98
N LEU A 93 -13.71 6.44 9.10
CA LEU A 93 -14.36 5.92 10.30
C LEU A 93 -14.23 6.94 11.42
N PRO A 94 -15.30 7.23 12.18
CA PRO A 94 -15.18 8.06 13.37
C PRO A 94 -14.26 7.37 14.39
N PRO A 95 -13.59 8.14 15.28
CA PRO A 95 -12.67 7.59 16.26
C PRO A 95 -13.27 6.45 17.11
N GLU A 96 -14.54 6.55 17.48
CA GLU A 96 -15.26 5.52 18.24
C GLU A 96 -15.39 4.21 17.44
N GLY A 97 -15.65 4.32 16.13
CA GLY A 97 -15.68 3.18 15.22
C GLY A 97 -14.32 2.47 15.19
N PHE A 98 -13.23 3.24 15.11
CA PHE A 98 -11.87 2.69 15.16
C PHE A 98 -11.58 2.01 16.50
N VAL A 99 -11.89 2.66 17.62
CA VAL A 99 -11.69 2.10 18.98
C VAL A 99 -12.47 0.81 19.18
N ASN A 100 -13.69 0.70 18.65
CA ASN A 100 -14.50 -0.52 18.75
C ASN A 100 -13.93 -1.68 17.92
N ILE A 101 -13.22 -1.40 16.82
CA ILE A 101 -12.61 -2.42 15.96
C ILE A 101 -11.33 -2.99 16.60
N MET A 102 -10.57 -2.20 17.35
CA MET A 102 -9.27 -2.64 17.89
C MET A 102 -9.36 -3.87 18.83
N PRO A 103 -10.28 -3.95 19.81
CA PRO A 103 -10.45 -5.15 20.64
C PRO A 103 -10.85 -6.38 19.84
N LEU A 104 -11.62 -6.22 18.75
CA LEU A 104 -11.95 -7.33 17.87
C LEU A 104 -10.72 -7.88 17.16
N MET A 105 -9.81 -7.00 16.72
CA MET A 105 -8.55 -7.40 16.09
C MET A 105 -7.62 -8.10 17.09
N GLU A 106 -7.57 -7.60 18.33
CA GLU A 106 -6.84 -8.25 19.43
C GLU A 106 -7.39 -9.64 19.73
N HIS A 107 -8.72 -9.79 19.86
CA HIS A 107 -9.35 -11.09 20.09
C HIS A 107 -9.08 -12.09 18.96
N ARG A 108 -9.02 -11.62 17.70
CA ARG A 108 -8.75 -12.47 16.53
C ARG A 108 -7.28 -12.83 16.38
N TYR A 109 -6.37 -12.12 17.04
CA TYR A 109 -4.95 -12.39 16.95
C TYR A 109 -4.61 -13.76 17.55
N GLY A 110 -4.25 -14.70 16.68
CA GLY A 110 -3.94 -16.08 17.09
C GLY A 110 -5.16 -16.92 17.48
N ALA A 111 -6.38 -16.48 17.18
CA ALA A 111 -7.59 -17.27 17.43
C ALA A 111 -7.89 -18.24 16.27
N PRO A 112 -8.31 -19.48 16.56
CA PRO A 112 -8.91 -20.37 15.56
C PRO A 112 -10.43 -20.17 15.47
N ASP A 113 -11.05 -20.82 14.48
CA ASP A 113 -12.51 -21.03 14.38
C ASP A 113 -13.37 -19.75 14.38
N PHE A 114 -13.12 -18.83 13.45
CA PHE A 114 -13.93 -17.61 13.30
C PHE A 114 -14.15 -17.18 11.85
N VAL A 115 -15.27 -16.47 11.62
CA VAL A 115 -15.57 -15.78 10.36
C VAL A 115 -15.13 -14.31 10.46
N SER A 116 -14.32 -13.87 9.49
CA SER A 116 -13.61 -12.59 9.51
C SER A 116 -14.44 -11.43 8.97
N CYS A 117 -15.09 -11.61 7.82
CA CYS A 117 -15.77 -10.56 7.07
C CYS A 117 -17.25 -10.94 6.81
N PRO A 118 -18.14 -10.71 7.79
CA PRO A 118 -19.58 -10.92 7.58
C PRO A 118 -20.20 -9.83 6.67
N ASP A 119 -19.63 -8.62 6.65
CA ASP A 119 -19.98 -7.55 5.72
C ASP A 119 -18.71 -7.03 5.03
N CYS A 120 -18.65 -7.22 3.71
CA CYS A 120 -17.52 -6.83 2.87
C CYS A 120 -17.89 -5.69 1.90
N SER A 121 -18.99 -4.97 2.15
CA SER A 121 -19.52 -3.90 1.29
C SER A 121 -18.55 -2.72 1.10
N LEU A 122 -17.66 -2.48 2.06
CA LEU A 122 -16.67 -1.41 2.03
C LEU A 122 -15.36 -1.79 1.31
N LEU A 123 -15.20 -3.06 0.92
CA LEU A 123 -14.02 -3.48 0.17
C LEU A 123 -14.19 -3.08 -1.30
N ALA A 124 -13.16 -2.46 -1.85
CA ALA A 124 -13.06 -2.28 -3.30
C ALA A 124 -13.06 -3.65 -4.01
N SER A 125 -13.40 -3.68 -5.29
CA SER A 125 -13.27 -4.89 -6.11
C SER A 125 -11.80 -5.25 -6.34
N GLY A 126 -11.45 -6.54 -6.30
CA GLY A 126 -10.11 -7.04 -6.63
C GLY A 126 -9.10 -7.37 -5.50
N PRO A 127 -9.12 -6.79 -4.29
CA PRO A 127 -8.23 -7.23 -3.21
C PRO A 127 -8.72 -8.55 -2.61
N TYR A 128 -7.77 -9.40 -2.23
CA TYR A 128 -8.06 -10.57 -1.42
C TYR A 128 -8.46 -10.17 0.00
N TYR A 129 -9.40 -10.90 0.59
CA TYR A 129 -9.78 -10.73 2.00
C TYR A 129 -9.94 -12.09 2.68
N LEU A 130 -9.65 -12.13 3.99
CA LEU A 130 -9.80 -13.30 4.83
C LEU A 130 -11.30 -13.53 5.11
N THR A 131 -11.80 -14.72 4.77
CA THR A 131 -13.20 -15.12 5.01
C THR A 131 -13.35 -15.86 6.34
N LEU A 132 -12.48 -16.84 6.59
CA LEU A 132 -12.55 -17.73 7.75
C LEU A 132 -11.15 -18.19 8.17
N VAL A 133 -10.99 -18.40 9.48
CA VAL A 133 -9.92 -19.20 10.06
C VAL A 133 -10.56 -20.43 10.71
N ASP A 134 -10.14 -21.63 10.35
CA ASP A 134 -10.73 -22.85 10.92
C ASP A 134 -10.07 -23.27 12.25
N PHE A 135 -10.55 -24.37 12.82
CA PHE A 135 -10.03 -24.95 14.06
C PHE A 135 -8.56 -25.42 13.98
N LEU A 136 -8.01 -25.58 12.77
CA LEU A 136 -6.62 -25.93 12.50
C LEU A 136 -5.76 -24.71 12.17
N TYR A 137 -6.27 -23.50 12.41
CA TYR A 137 -5.60 -22.22 12.13
C TYR A 137 -5.34 -21.97 10.62
N ARG A 138 -6.08 -22.64 9.73
CA ARG A 138 -5.97 -22.42 8.29
C ARG A 138 -6.83 -21.22 7.90
N GLY A 139 -6.21 -20.21 7.28
CA GLY A 139 -6.90 -19.03 6.76
C GLY A 139 -7.39 -19.24 5.33
N PHE A 140 -8.65 -18.90 5.06
CA PHE A 140 -9.29 -18.99 3.76
C PHE A 140 -9.54 -17.58 3.21
N TYR A 141 -9.28 -17.38 1.92
CA TYR A 141 -9.32 -16.07 1.29
C TYR A 141 -10.17 -16.09 0.03
N VAL A 142 -10.84 -14.99 -0.26
CA VAL A 142 -11.60 -14.77 -1.50
C VAL A 142 -11.14 -13.48 -2.15
N GLN A 143 -11.15 -13.44 -3.47
CA GLN A 143 -10.98 -12.24 -4.27
C GLN A 143 -12.33 -11.89 -4.91
N PRO A 144 -12.93 -10.73 -4.61
CA PRO A 144 -14.14 -10.29 -5.31
C PRO A 144 -13.82 -10.07 -6.79
N ALA A 145 -14.71 -10.54 -7.66
CA ALA A 145 -14.58 -10.34 -9.10
C ALA A 145 -14.44 -8.84 -9.43
N VAL A 146 -13.49 -8.51 -10.30
CA VAL A 146 -13.37 -7.17 -10.87
C VAL A 146 -14.37 -7.08 -12.03
N PRO A 147 -15.31 -6.12 -12.04
CA PRO A 147 -16.23 -5.96 -13.16
C PRO A 147 -15.44 -5.79 -14.48
N GLY A 148 -15.57 -6.75 -15.41
CA GLY A 148 -14.95 -6.70 -16.74
C GLY A 148 -13.70 -7.57 -16.96
N THR A 149 -13.23 -8.34 -15.98
CA THR A 149 -12.20 -9.37 -16.21
C THR A 149 -12.84 -10.73 -16.52
N VAL A 150 -12.58 -11.25 -17.71
CA VAL A 150 -12.84 -12.67 -18.03
C VAL A 150 -11.84 -13.51 -17.23
N GLU A 151 -12.35 -14.37 -16.36
CA GLU A 151 -11.55 -15.37 -15.63
C GLU A 151 -10.65 -16.14 -16.61
N PRO A 152 -9.31 -16.09 -16.51
CA PRO A 152 -8.48 -17.11 -17.14
C PRO A 152 -8.75 -18.41 -16.38
N GLY A 153 -9.32 -19.38 -17.09
CA GLY A 153 -9.73 -20.67 -16.54
C GLY A 153 -8.65 -21.31 -15.66
N LEU A 154 -9.12 -21.91 -14.57
CA LEU A 154 -8.40 -22.81 -13.68
C LEU A 154 -7.45 -23.73 -14.50
N LEU A 155 -6.15 -23.65 -14.22
CA LEU A 155 -5.20 -24.73 -14.50
C LEU A 155 -5.22 -25.72 -13.32
#